data_AF-A0A4Q0YN53-F1
#
_entry.id   AF-A0A4Q0YN53-F1
#
_cell.length_a   1.000
_cell.length_b   1.000
_cell.length_c   1.000
_cell.angle_alpha   90.00
_cell.angle_beta   90.00
_cell.angle_gamma   90.00
#
_symmetry.space_group_name_H-M   'P 1'
#
loop_
_entity.id
_entity.type
_entity.pdbx_description
1 polymer ?
#
loop_
_entity_poly.entity_id
_entity_poly.type
_entity_poly.pdbx_seq_one_letter_code
_entity_poly.pdbx_strand_id
1 'polypeptide(L)'
;MLLNNWIPYIYNWWFFTDRDKELNKRKLFWPRGKGMGGSSNINAMLYIRGHKKDYDEWAELGNTGWSWNEMLPYFLKNEKNERFEGDPLHSNEGKLAVSDQCHIHSLTKVYLEAGQQAGIKLTDDFNGEEQEASAIIRSLSWMGAVSTPIERILSP
;
A
#
# COMPACT_ATOMS: atom_id res chain seq x y z
N MET A 1 1.86 22.09 11.75
CA MET A 1 3.27 22.13 12.20
C MET A 1 3.69 20.80 12.86
N LEU A 2 3.18 19.63 12.41
CA LEU A 2 3.29 18.36 13.15
C LEU A 2 4.09 17.25 12.45
N LEU A 3 4.48 17.42 11.18
CA LEU A 3 5.21 16.38 10.43
C LEU A 3 6.74 16.48 10.54
N ASN A 4 7.28 17.60 11.05
CA ASN A 4 8.70 17.90 10.97
C ASN A 4 9.61 17.02 11.85
N ASN A 5 9.05 16.28 12.82
CA ASN A 5 9.83 15.54 13.82
C ASN A 5 9.81 14.02 13.66
N TRP A 6 9.07 13.46 12.70
CA TRP A 6 8.87 12.01 12.60
C TRP A 6 9.82 11.31 11.62
N ILE A 7 10.40 12.04 10.65
CA ILE A 7 11.36 11.48 9.70
C ILE A 7 12.59 12.41 9.64
N PRO A 8 13.75 11.96 10.16
CA PRO A 8 14.98 12.76 10.12
C PRO A 8 15.28 13.25 8.70
N TYR A 9 15.75 14.50 8.58
CA TYR A 9 16.17 15.10 7.30
C TYR A 9 17.17 14.23 6.52
N ILE A 10 17.98 13.44 7.22
CA ILE A 10 18.96 12.55 6.58
C ILE A 10 18.31 11.45 5.72
N TYR A 11 17.09 11.01 6.04
CA TYR A 11 16.39 9.91 5.34
C TYR A 11 15.26 10.40 4.44
N ASN A 12 15.12 11.72 4.25
CA ASN A 12 14.04 12.30 3.47
C ASN A 12 14.55 13.46 2.62
N TRP A 13 14.09 13.57 1.38
CA TRP A 13 14.45 14.67 0.48
C TRP A 13 13.81 16.00 0.86
N TRP A 14 12.73 15.98 1.66
CA TRP A 14 12.05 17.17 2.15
C TRP A 14 11.54 18.12 1.05
N PHE A 15 10.97 17.56 -0.02
CA PHE A 15 10.41 18.39 -1.08
C PHE A 15 9.18 19.16 -0.59
N PHE A 16 9.04 20.35 -1.15
CA PHE A 16 7.84 21.16 -1.03
C PHE A 16 7.34 21.52 -2.42
N THR A 17 6.03 21.46 -2.60
CA THR A 17 5.40 21.99 -3.83
C THR A 17 5.59 23.50 -3.92
N ASP A 18 5.40 24.03 -5.11
CA ASP A 18 5.15 25.46 -5.28
C ASP A 18 3.83 25.87 -4.61
N ARG A 19 3.66 27.18 -4.45
CA ARG A 19 2.44 27.75 -3.89
C ARG A 19 1.33 27.68 -4.93
N ASP A 20 0.30 26.92 -4.62
CA ASP A 20 -0.87 26.79 -5.50
C ASP A 20 -2.00 27.72 -5.03
N LYS A 21 -2.53 28.54 -5.95
CA LYS A 21 -3.66 29.44 -5.69
C LYS A 21 -4.92 28.67 -5.28
N GLU A 22 -5.15 27.48 -5.84
CA GLU A 22 -6.31 26.64 -5.53
C GLU A 22 -6.16 25.97 -4.14
N LEU A 23 -4.94 25.99 -3.58
CA LEU A 23 -4.65 25.47 -2.24
C LEU A 23 -4.33 26.59 -1.23
N ASN A 24 -4.95 27.76 -1.39
CA ASN A 24 -4.74 28.95 -0.54
C ASN A 24 -3.26 29.40 -0.49
N LYS A 25 -2.57 29.32 -1.62
CA LYS A 25 -1.14 29.68 -1.77
C LYS A 25 -0.22 28.94 -0.80
N ARG A 26 -0.61 27.74 -0.35
CA ARG A 26 0.20 26.90 0.54
C ARG A 26 1.26 26.14 -0.25
N LYS A 27 2.39 25.88 0.42
CA LYS A 27 3.33 24.84 0.01
C LYS A 27 2.96 23.55 0.73
N LEU A 28 2.89 22.44 0.00
CA LEU A 28 2.63 21.13 0.58
C LEU A 28 3.95 20.38 0.77
N PHE A 29 4.08 19.73 1.91
CA PHE A 29 5.22 18.87 2.21
C PHE A 29 5.04 17.51 1.51
N TRP A 30 5.98 17.14 0.64
CA TRP A 30 5.99 15.91 -0.12
C TRP A 30 7.20 15.06 0.29
N PRO A 31 7.08 14.25 1.36
CA PRO A 31 8.18 13.43 1.85
C PRO A 31 8.56 12.37 0.81
N ARG A 32 9.85 12.24 0.54
CA ARG A 32 10.41 11.19 -0.33
C ARG A 32 11.63 10.59 0.33
N GLY A 33 11.69 9.27 0.41
CA GLY A 33 12.78 8.57 1.07
C GLY A 33 14.11 8.85 0.37
N LYS A 34 15.13 9.14 1.16
CA LYS A 34 16.50 9.45 0.70
C LYS A 34 17.44 8.35 1.21
N GLY A 35 17.96 7.55 0.29
CA GLY A 35 18.83 6.41 0.59
C GLY A 35 18.43 5.16 -0.20
N MET A 36 19.12 4.05 0.05
CA MET A 36 18.77 2.78 -0.58
C MET A 36 17.41 2.28 -0.10
N GLY A 37 16.61 1.69 -0.99
CA GLY A 37 15.18 1.40 -0.76
C GLY A 37 14.27 2.61 -1.03
N GLY A 38 14.79 3.84 -0.98
CA GLY A 38 14.04 5.04 -1.33
C GLY A 38 12.80 5.22 -0.44
N SER A 39 11.64 5.50 -1.04
CA SER A 39 10.43 5.81 -0.27
C SER A 39 9.80 4.61 0.43
N SER A 40 10.17 3.36 0.09
CA SER A 40 9.66 2.19 0.80
C SER A 40 10.08 2.17 2.27
N ASN A 41 11.22 2.77 2.61
CA ASN A 41 11.74 2.80 3.98
C ASN A 41 11.05 3.82 4.88
N ILE A 42 10.23 4.70 4.30
CA ILE A 42 9.50 5.74 5.03
C ILE A 42 7.99 5.70 4.74
N ASN A 43 7.50 4.63 4.09
CA ASN A 43 6.10 4.49 3.77
C ASN A 43 5.30 4.03 5.01
N ALA A 44 3.98 4.07 4.92
CA ALA A 44 3.08 3.58 5.97
C ALA A 44 2.85 2.05 5.92
N MET A 45 3.66 1.32 5.15
CA MET A 45 3.62 -0.13 4.97
C MET A 45 2.32 -0.71 4.40
N LEU A 46 1.35 0.10 3.97
CA LEU A 46 0.09 -0.40 3.40
C LEU A 46 0.34 -1.17 2.09
N TYR A 47 -0.17 -2.40 2.01
CA TYR A 47 -0.13 -3.20 0.77
C TYR A 47 -1.50 -3.18 0.06
N ILE A 48 -1.59 -2.37 -0.98
CA ILE A 48 -2.78 -2.23 -1.82
C ILE A 48 -2.33 -2.27 -3.29
N ARG A 49 -2.97 -3.10 -4.11
CA ARG A 49 -2.64 -3.24 -5.53
C ARG A 49 -3.30 -2.17 -6.42
N GLY A 50 -4.37 -1.54 -5.97
CA GLY A 50 -5.24 -0.71 -6.82
C GLY A 50 -6.40 -1.51 -7.40
N HIS A 51 -7.28 -0.84 -8.13
CA HIS A 51 -8.50 -1.45 -8.66
C HIS A 51 -8.26 -2.03 -10.06
N LYS A 52 -8.93 -3.14 -10.39
CA LYS A 52 -8.80 -3.80 -11.70
C LYS A 52 -8.98 -2.82 -12.87
N LYS A 53 -9.99 -1.94 -12.72
CA LYS A 53 -10.29 -0.86 -13.66
C LYS A 53 -9.13 0.11 -13.91
N ASP A 54 -8.29 0.38 -12.92
CA ASP A 54 -7.14 1.29 -13.10
C ASP A 54 -6.16 0.72 -14.14
N TYR A 55 -5.96 -0.60 -14.11
CA TYR A 55 -5.09 -1.34 -15.03
C TYR A 55 -5.72 -1.49 -16.42
N ASP A 56 -7.01 -1.83 -16.46
CA ASP A 56 -7.74 -1.94 -17.73
C ASP A 56 -7.79 -0.58 -18.45
N GLU A 57 -7.99 0.52 -17.72
CA GLU A 57 -7.92 1.88 -18.27
C GLU A 57 -6.53 2.20 -18.82
N TRP A 58 -5.44 1.77 -18.16
CA TRP A 58 -4.10 1.94 -18.73
C TRP A 58 -3.93 1.21 -20.06
N ALA A 59 -4.45 -0.01 -20.17
CA ALA A 59 -4.42 -0.76 -21.42
C ALA A 59 -5.25 -0.06 -22.52
N GLU A 60 -6.43 0.45 -22.18
CA GLU A 60 -7.29 1.23 -23.09
C GLU A 60 -6.62 2.52 -23.58
N LEU A 61 -5.80 3.17 -22.73
CA LEU A 61 -4.99 4.34 -23.09
C LEU A 61 -3.78 4.01 -23.97
N GLY A 62 -3.64 2.76 -24.42
CA GLY A 62 -2.61 2.31 -25.37
C GLY A 62 -1.41 1.61 -24.73
N ASN A 63 -1.44 1.32 -23.42
CA ASN A 63 -0.37 0.57 -22.75
C ASN A 63 -0.65 -0.94 -22.86
N THR A 64 -0.43 -1.53 -24.03
CA THR A 64 -0.59 -2.98 -24.23
C THR A 64 0.26 -3.78 -23.22
N GLY A 65 -0.31 -4.82 -22.61
CA GLY A 65 0.35 -5.61 -21.57
C GLY A 65 0.02 -5.17 -20.13
N TRP A 66 -0.74 -4.09 -19.94
CA TRP A 66 -1.02 -3.50 -18.63
C TRP A 66 -2.43 -3.74 -18.10
N SER A 67 -3.25 -4.56 -18.78
CA SER A 67 -4.59 -4.89 -18.25
C SER A 67 -4.48 -5.66 -16.93
N TRP A 68 -5.56 -5.69 -16.13
CA TRP A 68 -5.54 -6.37 -14.84
C TRP A 68 -5.10 -7.83 -14.96
N ASN A 69 -5.62 -8.54 -15.97
CA ASN A 69 -5.32 -9.95 -16.19
C ASN A 69 -3.85 -10.19 -16.56
N GLU A 70 -3.21 -9.24 -17.25
CA GLU A 70 -1.80 -9.31 -17.61
C GLU A 70 -0.89 -8.92 -16.44
N MET A 71 -1.35 -8.02 -15.57
CA MET A 71 -0.60 -7.56 -14.39
C MET A 71 -0.70 -8.51 -13.19
N LEU A 72 -1.82 -9.23 -13.03
CA LEU A 72 -2.05 -10.14 -11.91
C LEU A 72 -0.91 -11.15 -11.70
N PRO A 73 -0.38 -11.85 -12.73
CA PRO A 73 0.76 -12.75 -12.57
C PRO A 73 2.00 -12.08 -11.95
N TYR A 74 2.22 -10.79 -12.19
CA TYR A 74 3.34 -10.05 -11.59
C TYR A 74 3.09 -9.70 -10.12
N PHE A 75 1.84 -9.44 -9.73
CA PHE A 75 1.50 -9.30 -8.31
C PHE A 75 1.72 -10.62 -7.57
N LEU A 76 1.20 -11.72 -8.13
CA LEU A 76 1.37 -13.06 -7.56
C LEU A 76 2.85 -13.43 -7.44
N LYS A 77 3.64 -13.20 -8.49
CA LYS A 77 5.08 -13.49 -8.46
C LYS A 77 5.84 -12.76 -7.34
N ASN A 78 5.39 -11.57 -6.96
CA ASN A 78 6.07 -10.77 -5.94
C ASN A 78 5.55 -11.02 -4.53
N GLU A 79 4.28 -11.36 -4.37
CA GLU A 79 3.61 -11.47 -3.07
C GLU A 79 4.01 -12.74 -2.31
N LYS A 80 4.33 -12.57 -1.03
CA LYS A 80 4.38 -13.62 -0.02
C LYS A 80 3.38 -13.32 1.07
N ASN A 81 2.13 -13.66 0.79
CA ASN A 81 1.00 -13.48 1.69
C ASN A 81 1.07 -14.50 2.82
N GLU A 82 0.81 -14.08 4.04
CA GLU A 82 0.77 -14.99 5.20
C GLU A 82 -0.52 -15.81 5.28
N ARG A 83 -1.62 -15.34 4.66
CA ARG A 83 -2.97 -15.80 4.98
C ARG A 83 -3.68 -16.57 3.88
N PHE A 84 -3.64 -16.08 2.64
CA PHE A 84 -4.51 -16.56 1.56
C PHE A 84 -3.86 -17.69 0.75
N GLU A 85 -3.55 -18.82 1.41
CA GLU A 85 -2.97 -19.98 0.74
C GLU A 85 -3.95 -20.63 -0.24
N GLY A 86 -3.50 -20.85 -1.48
CA GLY A 86 -4.30 -21.48 -2.54
C GLY A 86 -5.35 -20.57 -3.18
N ASP A 87 -5.44 -19.30 -2.78
CA ASP A 87 -6.33 -18.33 -3.40
C ASP A 87 -5.77 -17.87 -4.77
N PRO A 88 -6.58 -17.86 -5.85
CA PRO A 88 -6.10 -17.46 -7.18
C PRO A 88 -5.68 -15.99 -7.29
N LEU A 89 -6.11 -15.13 -6.35
CA LEU A 89 -5.72 -13.73 -6.29
C LEU A 89 -4.49 -13.50 -5.40
N HIS A 90 -3.95 -14.52 -4.73
CA HIS A 90 -2.80 -14.37 -3.84
C HIS A 90 -1.69 -15.38 -4.09
N SER A 91 -0.50 -15.05 -3.62
CA SER A 91 0.63 -15.97 -3.59
C SER A 91 1.36 -15.92 -2.26
N ASN A 92 1.96 -17.05 -1.89
CA ASN A 92 2.77 -17.23 -0.69
C ASN A 92 4.26 -17.43 -1.03
N GLU A 93 4.63 -17.36 -2.32
CA GLU A 93 5.94 -17.78 -2.84
C GLU A 93 6.87 -16.61 -3.19
N GLY A 94 6.34 -15.40 -3.24
CA GLY A 94 7.10 -14.22 -3.61
C GLY A 94 8.13 -13.78 -2.56
N LYS A 95 8.77 -12.64 -2.83
CA LYS A 95 9.76 -12.06 -1.91
C LYS A 95 9.14 -11.00 -0.99
N LEU A 96 8.11 -10.32 -1.45
CA LEU A 96 7.48 -9.23 -0.73
C LEU A 96 6.52 -9.80 0.30
N ALA A 97 7.00 -9.91 1.55
CA ALA A 97 6.18 -10.37 2.65
C ALA A 97 5.00 -9.42 2.92
N VAL A 98 3.81 -9.99 2.95
CA VAL A 98 2.53 -9.32 3.22
C VAL A 98 1.86 -10.07 4.38
N SER A 99 1.68 -9.38 5.50
CA SER A 99 1.20 -9.96 6.76
C SER A 99 0.06 -9.16 7.36
N ASP A 100 -0.55 -9.74 8.37
CA ASP A 100 -1.47 -9.02 9.25
C ASP A 100 -0.71 -7.95 10.03
N GLN A 101 -1.42 -6.88 10.41
CA GLN A 101 -0.84 -5.87 11.29
C GLN A 101 -0.63 -6.48 12.69
N CYS A 102 0.59 -6.38 13.23
CA CYS A 102 0.89 -6.91 14.57
C CYS A 102 0.11 -6.21 15.68
N HIS A 103 -0.34 -4.99 15.44
CA HIS A 103 -1.17 -4.24 16.36
C HIS A 103 -2.31 -3.55 15.61
N ILE A 104 -3.53 -3.84 16.01
CA ILE A 104 -4.74 -3.16 15.53
C ILE A 104 -5.33 -2.40 16.72
N HIS A 105 -5.39 -1.08 16.61
CA HIS A 105 -5.95 -0.24 17.66
C HIS A 105 -7.45 -0.53 17.83
N SER A 106 -7.97 -0.51 19.06
CA SER A 106 -9.38 -0.80 19.35
C SER A 106 -10.35 0.11 18.60
N LEU A 107 -10.00 1.39 18.43
CA LEU A 107 -10.77 2.34 17.62
C LEU A 107 -10.93 1.93 16.15
N THR A 108 -10.00 1.16 15.58
CA THR A 108 -10.16 0.65 14.21
C THR A 108 -11.39 -0.24 14.10
N LYS A 109 -11.66 -1.08 15.10
CA LYS A 109 -12.84 -1.95 15.12
C LYS A 109 -14.13 -1.12 15.21
N VAL A 110 -14.15 -0.14 16.12
CA VAL A 110 -15.28 0.80 16.26
C VAL A 110 -15.53 1.57 14.95
N TYR A 111 -14.47 1.98 14.26
CA TYR A 111 -14.58 2.65 12.97
C TYR A 111 -15.18 1.75 11.88
N LEU A 112 -14.76 0.48 11.80
CA LEU A 112 -15.32 -0.49 10.86
C LEU A 112 -16.80 -0.78 11.16
N GLU A 113 -17.16 -0.94 12.42
CA GLU A 113 -18.56 -1.10 12.86
C GLU A 113 -19.42 0.10 12.46
N ALA A 114 -18.92 1.33 12.66
CA ALA A 114 -19.61 2.55 12.25
C ALA A 114 -19.78 2.62 10.72
N GLY A 115 -18.77 2.22 9.95
CA GLY A 115 -18.85 2.11 8.49
C GLY A 115 -19.94 1.13 8.05
N GLN A 116 -20.02 -0.03 8.71
CA GLN A 116 -21.06 -1.02 8.45
C GLN A 116 -22.46 -0.48 8.74
N GLN A 117 -22.65 0.25 9.85
CA GLN A 117 -23.91 0.92 10.18
C GLN A 117 -24.31 1.99 9.15
N ALA A 118 -23.32 2.63 8.51
CA ALA A 118 -23.53 3.56 7.41
C ALA A 118 -23.78 2.88 6.05
N GLY A 119 -23.83 1.54 6.00
CA GLY A 119 -24.07 0.76 4.79
C GLY A 119 -22.83 0.41 3.98
N ILE A 120 -21.62 0.67 4.51
CA ILE A 120 -20.36 0.28 3.85
C ILE A 120 -20.10 -1.20 4.14
N LYS A 121 -19.90 -2.00 3.08
CA LYS A 121 -19.55 -3.42 3.23
C LYS A 121 -18.23 -3.57 4.00
N LEU A 122 -18.11 -4.65 4.76
CA LEU A 122 -16.83 -5.08 5.33
C LEU A 122 -16.26 -6.18 4.44
N THR A 123 -14.98 -6.08 4.10
CA THR A 123 -14.24 -7.18 3.47
C THR A 123 -13.04 -7.55 4.34
N ASP A 124 -12.73 -8.83 4.31
CA ASP A 124 -11.56 -9.39 4.97
C ASP A 124 -10.33 -9.41 4.06
N ASP A 125 -10.55 -9.18 2.77
CA ASP A 125 -9.52 -9.04 1.75
C ASP A 125 -9.80 -7.81 0.87
N PHE A 126 -8.96 -6.79 1.03
CA PHE A 126 -9.04 -5.55 0.25
C PHE A 126 -8.42 -5.69 -1.15
N ASN A 127 -7.60 -6.72 -1.40
CA ASN A 127 -7.04 -6.99 -2.72
C ASN A 127 -7.78 -8.13 -3.45
N GLY A 128 -8.94 -8.53 -2.92
CA GLY A 128 -9.80 -9.57 -3.45
C GLY A 128 -10.69 -9.08 -4.59
N GLU A 129 -11.82 -9.76 -4.78
CA GLU A 129 -12.73 -9.47 -5.89
C GLU A 129 -13.45 -8.13 -5.75
N GLU A 130 -13.91 -7.78 -4.54
CA GLU A 130 -14.64 -6.54 -4.24
C GLU A 130 -13.79 -5.60 -3.37
N GLN A 131 -13.41 -4.43 -3.90
CA GLN A 131 -12.64 -3.43 -3.15
C GLN A 131 -13.49 -2.29 -2.58
N GLU A 132 -14.75 -2.13 -3.03
CA GLU A 132 -15.67 -1.11 -2.51
C GLU A 132 -16.23 -1.56 -1.14
N ALA A 133 -15.34 -1.56 -0.15
CA ALA A 133 -15.58 -2.05 1.19
C ALA A 133 -14.57 -1.44 2.17
N SER A 134 -14.90 -1.50 3.46
CA SER A 134 -13.96 -1.21 4.54
C SER A 134 -13.25 -2.48 4.98
N ALA A 135 -11.93 -2.38 5.19
CA ALA A 135 -11.10 -3.51 5.57
C ALA A 135 -9.94 -3.07 6.45
N ILE A 136 -9.37 -4.02 7.18
CA ILE A 136 -8.03 -3.86 7.76
C ILE A 136 -7.02 -4.20 6.67
N ILE A 137 -6.28 -3.18 6.23
CA ILE A 137 -5.29 -3.32 5.16
C ILE A 137 -4.07 -4.11 5.67
N ARG A 138 -3.63 -5.08 4.87
CA ARG A 138 -2.42 -5.87 5.16
C ARG A 138 -1.18 -5.00 5.05
N SER A 139 -0.16 -5.38 5.82
CA SER A 139 1.08 -4.62 5.94
C SER A 139 2.20 -5.32 5.18
N LEU A 140 3.06 -4.52 4.56
CA LEU A 140 4.38 -4.91 4.09
C LEU A 140 5.28 -5.18 5.30
N SER A 141 5.09 -6.34 5.92
CA SER A 141 5.82 -6.79 7.09
C SER A 141 5.95 -8.30 7.16
N TRP A 142 6.88 -8.76 8.00
CA TRP A 142 7.07 -10.17 8.34
C TRP A 142 7.54 -10.27 9.78
N MET A 143 6.84 -11.05 10.60
CA MET A 143 7.19 -11.22 12.03
C MET A 143 7.38 -9.88 12.76
N GLY A 144 6.60 -8.85 12.38
CA GLY A 144 6.66 -7.51 12.97
C GLY A 144 7.78 -6.60 12.46
N ALA A 145 8.66 -7.06 11.58
CA ALA A 145 9.62 -6.21 10.88
C ALA A 145 9.05 -5.72 9.55
N VAL A 146 9.49 -4.53 9.11
CA VAL A 146 9.10 -3.98 7.79
C VAL A 146 9.59 -4.92 6.68
N SER A 147 8.84 -4.97 5.58
CA SER A 147 9.18 -5.71 4.38
C SER A 147 9.42 -4.72 3.24
N THR A 148 10.64 -4.21 3.15
CA THR A 148 11.02 -3.29 2.08
C THR A 148 11.65 -4.04 0.90
N PRO A 149 11.56 -3.51 -0.34
CA PRO A 149 12.28 -4.06 -1.48
C PRO A 149 13.78 -4.22 -1.24
N ILE A 150 14.41 -3.34 -0.45
CA ILE A 150 15.84 -3.50 -0.13
C ILE A 150 16.10 -4.76 0.71
N GLU A 151 15.31 -5.00 1.75
CA GLU A 151 15.46 -6.19 2.61
C GLU A 151 15.08 -7.49 1.90
N ARG A 152 14.16 -7.42 0.92
CA ARG A 152 13.58 -8.63 0.31
C ARG A 152 14.15 -8.99 -1.04
N ILE A 153 14.58 -8.01 -1.82
CA ILE A 153 15.03 -8.21 -3.20
C ILE A 153 16.55 -8.06 -3.31
N LEU A 154 17.13 -7.10 -2.58
CA LEU A 154 18.54 -6.72 -2.71
C LEU A 154 19.43 -7.32 -1.63
N SER A 155 18.87 -7.77 -0.50
CA SER A 155 19.61 -8.55 0.49
C SER A 155 19.88 -9.97 -0.03
N PRO A 156 21.09 -10.51 0.20
CA PRO A 156 21.51 -11.83 -0.27
C PRO A 156 20.71 -12.97 0.37
#